data_AF-A0A1Y1NCR2-F1
#
_entry.id   AF-A0A1Y1NCR2-F1
#
_cell.length_a   1.000
_cell.length_b   1.000
_cell.length_c   1.000
_cell.angle_alpha   90.00
_cell.angle_beta   90.00
_cell.angle_gamma   90.00
#
_symmetry.space_group_name_H-M   'P 1'
#
loop_
_entity.id
_entity.type
_entity.pdbx_description
1 polymer ?
#
loop_
_entity_poly.entity_id
_entity_poly.type
_entity_poly.pdbx_seq_one_letter_code
_entity_poly.pdbx_strand_id
1 'polypeptide(L)'
;IIVVDGMFTADLEFNGQKVKEKIYVIPSLSEPLLGITAIKSLNLITVRKSYESGNIQSIALDKVVQEYPQLFMGLGNIPGEYKIELIDDAKPYSVRAPRNISI
;
A
#
# COMPACT_ATOMS: atom_id res chain seq x y z
N ILE A 1 21.66 8.37 -18.42
CA ILE A 1 21.14 7.43 -19.44
C ILE A 1 21.58 6.05 -18.99
N ILE A 2 20.66 5.11 -18.84
CA ILE A 2 21.02 3.71 -18.50
C ILE A 2 21.49 3.04 -19.79
N VAL A 3 22.71 2.50 -19.79
CA VAL A 3 23.27 1.77 -20.93
C VAL A 3 22.98 0.28 -20.71
N VAL A 4 22.40 -0.36 -21.72
CA VAL A 4 22.10 -1.78 -21.73
C VAL A 4 23.11 -2.46 -22.65
N ASP A 5 23.90 -3.38 -22.09
CA ASP A 5 24.92 -4.13 -22.84
C ASP A 5 24.35 -5.34 -23.58
N GLY A 6 23.19 -5.83 -23.13
CA GLY A 6 22.53 -6.94 -23.78
C GLY A 6 21.21 -7.32 -23.13
N MET A 7 20.52 -8.28 -23.76
CA MET A 7 19.31 -8.88 -23.20
C MET A 7 19.27 -10.37 -23.52
N PHE A 8 18.69 -11.15 -22.62
CA PHE A 8 18.43 -12.57 -22.83
C PHE A 8 17.12 -12.96 -22.15
N THR A 9 16.59 -14.13 -22.51
CA THR A 9 15.41 -14.70 -21.87
C THR A 9 15.84 -15.83 -20.95
N ALA A 10 15.36 -15.81 -19.72
CA ALA A 10 15.63 -16.86 -18.74
C ALA A 10 14.39 -17.20 -17.93
N ASP A 11 14.40 -18.40 -17.38
CA ASP A 11 13.40 -18.81 -16.40
C ASP A 11 13.85 -18.36 -15.00
N LEU A 12 13.01 -17.60 -14.32
CA LEU A 12 13.14 -17.22 -12.92
C LEU A 12 12.25 -18.12 -12.07
N GLU A 13 12.76 -18.61 -10.95
CA GLU A 13 12.02 -19.50 -10.05
C GLU A 13 12.12 -19.04 -8.59
N PHE A 14 10.98 -19.00 -7.91
CA PHE A 14 10.92 -18.72 -6.48
C PHE A 14 9.68 -19.38 -5.85
N ASN A 15 9.83 -20.04 -4.70
CA ASN A 15 8.76 -20.74 -3.98
C ASN A 15 7.91 -21.66 -4.87
N GLY A 16 8.54 -22.40 -5.78
CA GLY A 16 7.88 -23.33 -6.71
C GLY A 16 7.11 -22.66 -7.85
N GLN A 17 7.10 -21.32 -7.93
CA GLN A 17 6.61 -20.60 -9.10
C GLN A 17 7.75 -20.31 -10.05
N LYS A 18 7.53 -20.62 -11.33
CA LYS A 18 8.50 -20.44 -12.40
C LYS A 18 7.92 -19.54 -13.48
N VAL A 19 8.63 -18.47 -13.84
CA VAL A 19 8.24 -17.52 -14.88
C VAL A 19 9.38 -17.33 -15.88
N LYS A 20 9.05 -17.25 -17.17
CA LYS A 20 10.01 -16.90 -18.21
C LYS A 20 10.00 -15.39 -18.45
N GLU A 21 11.12 -14.72 -18.23
CA GLU A 21 11.24 -13.27 -18.28
C GLU A 21 12.42 -12.81 -19.13
N LYS A 22 12.33 -11.59 -19.66
CA LYS A 22 13.41 -10.94 -20.39
C LYS A 22 14.30 -10.18 -19.40
N ILE A 23 15.56 -10.56 -19.34
CA ILE A 23 16.57 -9.97 -18.46
C ILE A 23 17.46 -9.04 -19.29
N TYR A 24 17.71 -7.85 -18.74
CA TYR A 24 18.60 -6.85 -19.32
C TYR A 24 19.90 -6.80 -18.53
N VAL A 25 21.03 -6.82 -19.24
CA VAL A 25 22.37 -6.73 -18.63
C VAL A 25 22.80 -5.26 -18.65
N ILE A 26 22.99 -4.70 -17.46
CA ILE A 26 23.36 -3.30 -17.24
C ILE A 26 24.64 -3.30 -16.41
N PRO A 27 25.81 -2.95 -16.98
CA PRO A 27 27.09 -3.04 -16.26
C PRO A 27 27.18 -2.11 -15.06
N SER A 28 26.51 -0.96 -15.12
CA SER A 28 26.55 0.05 -14.06
C SER A 28 25.63 -0.27 -12.88
N LEU A 29 24.98 -1.42 -12.87
CA LEU A 29 24.03 -1.81 -11.83
C LEU A 29 24.77 -2.54 -10.69
N SER A 30 24.74 -1.98 -9.49
CA SER A 30 25.40 -2.58 -8.32
C SER A 30 24.68 -3.83 -7.81
N GLU A 31 23.35 -3.88 -7.96
CA GLU A 31 22.51 -4.99 -7.47
C GLU A 31 21.43 -5.36 -8.49
N PRO A 32 21.18 -6.65 -8.76
CA PRO A 32 20.13 -7.08 -9.67
C PRO A 32 18.74 -6.59 -9.23
N LEU A 33 18.01 -5.96 -10.15
CA LEU A 33 16.65 -5.47 -9.88
C LEU A 33 15.62 -6.37 -10.56
N LEU A 34 14.56 -6.68 -9.81
CA LEU A 34 13.44 -7.44 -10.32
C LEU A 34 12.31 -6.49 -10.74
N GLY A 35 11.93 -6.55 -12.01
CA GLY A 35 10.85 -5.74 -12.55
C GLY A 35 9.49 -6.08 -11.93
N ILE A 36 8.57 -5.10 -11.92
CA ILE A 36 7.23 -5.28 -11.33
C ILE A 36 6.43 -6.42 -11.98
N THR A 37 6.65 -6.69 -13.27
CA THR A 37 6.01 -7.80 -13.99
C THR A 37 6.46 -9.14 -13.41
N ALA A 38 7.77 -9.35 -13.31
CA ALA A 38 8.34 -10.56 -12.73
C ALA A 38 7.95 -10.73 -11.25
N ILE A 39 7.96 -9.64 -10.48
CA ILE A 39 7.52 -9.61 -9.08
C ILE A 39 6.06 -10.10 -8.93
N LYS A 40 5.16 -9.64 -9.80
CA LYS A 40 3.74 -10.05 -9.80
C LYS A 40 3.58 -11.50 -10.23
N SER A 41 4.29 -11.91 -11.29
CA SER A 41 4.23 -13.28 -11.82
C SER A 41 4.81 -14.32 -10.86
N LEU A 42 5.80 -13.94 -10.04
CA LEU A 42 6.36 -14.78 -8.98
C LEU A 42 5.60 -14.67 -7.65
N ASN A 43 4.50 -13.90 -7.61
CA ASN A 43 3.70 -13.64 -6.41
C ASN A 43 4.53 -13.16 -5.19
N LEU A 44 5.58 -12.35 -5.44
CA LEU A 44 6.45 -11.85 -4.36
C LEU A 44 5.82 -10.71 -3.57
N ILE A 45 4.85 -10.02 -4.18
CA ILE A 45 4.06 -8.99 -3.52
C ILE A 45 2.59 -9.37 -3.55
N THR A 46 1.96 -9.32 -2.38
CA THR A 46 0.51 -9.29 -2.28
C THR A 46 0.10 -7.82 -2.23
N VAL A 47 -0.32 -7.26 -3.36
CA VAL A 47 -0.99 -5.96 -3.36
C VAL A 47 -2.38 -6.19 -2.79
N ARG A 48 -2.55 -5.97 -1.48
CA ARG A 48 -3.89 -5.80 -0.91
C ARG A 48 -4.42 -4.52 -1.53
N LYS A 49 -5.26 -4.65 -2.56
CA LYS A 49 -6.04 -3.53 -3.07
C LYS A 49 -6.78 -2.95 -1.87
N SER A 50 -6.34 -1.77 -1.45
CA SER A 50 -7.09 -0.94 -0.52
C SER A 50 -8.44 -0.67 -1.18
N TYR A 51 -9.46 -1.37 -0.69
CA TYR A 51 -10.88 -1.01 -0.77
C TYR A 51 -11.37 -0.64 -2.19
N GLU A 52 -11.25 -1.56 -3.15
CA GLU A 52 -12.25 -1.57 -4.22
C GLU A 52 -13.51 -2.24 -3.65
N SER A 53 -14.58 -1.45 -3.60
CA SER A 53 -15.93 -1.83 -3.22
C SER A 53 -16.32 -3.17 -3.88
N GLY A 54 -16.31 -4.24 -3.10
CA GLY A 54 -16.68 -5.59 -3.57
C GLY A 54 -15.91 -6.67 -2.81
N ASN A 55 -16.54 -7.24 -1.78
CA ASN A 55 -16.06 -8.40 -0.99
C ASN A 55 -14.94 -8.17 0.03
N ILE A 56 -14.96 -7.03 0.72
CA ILE A 56 -14.78 -7.15 2.18
C ILE A 56 -16.12 -7.73 2.64
N GLN A 57 -16.13 -8.92 3.26
CA GLN A 57 -17.19 -9.20 4.23
C GLN A 57 -17.20 -7.97 5.10
N SER A 58 -18.19 -7.09 4.93
CA SER A 58 -18.32 -5.85 5.67
C SER A 58 -18.00 -6.24 7.09
N ILE A 59 -16.80 -5.88 7.58
CA ILE A 59 -16.59 -5.95 9.01
C ILE A 59 -17.53 -4.86 9.43
N ALA A 60 -18.76 -5.27 9.78
CA ALA A 60 -19.83 -4.36 10.07
C ALA A 60 -19.21 -3.38 11.04
N LEU A 61 -19.34 -2.07 10.78
CA LEU A 61 -18.71 -1.06 11.62
C LEU A 61 -18.97 -1.38 13.11
N ASP A 62 -20.16 -1.91 13.38
CA ASP A 62 -20.61 -2.52 14.63
C ASP A 62 -19.65 -3.56 15.24
N LYS A 63 -19.11 -4.51 14.45
CA LYS A 63 -18.12 -5.50 14.93
C LYS A 63 -16.81 -4.81 15.35
N VAL A 64 -16.33 -3.84 14.57
CA VAL A 64 -15.10 -3.10 14.90
C VAL A 64 -15.31 -2.24 16.16
N VAL A 65 -16.48 -1.60 16.27
CA VAL A 65 -16.86 -0.79 17.43
C VAL A 65 -17.03 -1.65 18.68
N GLN A 66 -17.58 -2.87 18.55
CA GLN A 66 -17.69 -3.83 19.65
C GLN A 66 -16.33 -4.40 20.08
N GLU A 67 -15.42 -4.64 19.13
CA GLU A 67 -14.10 -5.23 19.41
C GLU A 67 -13.13 -4.20 20.02
N TYR A 68 -13.27 -2.93 19.65
CA TYR A 68 -12.40 -1.85 20.14
C TYR A 68 -13.18 -0.66 20.71
N PRO A 69 -14.04 -0.86 21.73
CA PRO A 69 -14.90 0.20 22.25
C PRO A 69 -14.08 1.39 22.78
N GLN A 70 -12.90 1.14 23.37
CA GLN A 70 -12.02 2.20 23.86
C GLN A 70 -11.42 3.11 22.77
N LEU A 71 -11.39 2.69 21.49
CA LEU A 71 -10.95 3.55 20.38
C LEU A 71 -12.05 4.53 19.94
N PHE A 72 -13.32 4.16 20.16
CA PHE A 72 -14.49 4.97 19.83
C PHE A 72 -15.07 5.67 21.05
N MET A 73 -14.46 5.49 22.22
CA MET A 73 -14.77 6.19 23.46
C MET A 73 -13.59 7.10 23.83
N GLY A 74 -13.84 8.41 23.94
CA GLY A 74 -12.81 9.38 24.36
C GLY A 74 -12.36 10.32 23.25
N LEU A 75 -11.10 10.22 22.82
CA LEU A 75 -10.46 11.15 21.88
C LEU A 75 -11.29 11.38 20.61
N GLY A 76 -11.73 12.63 20.40
CA GLY A 76 -12.59 13.02 19.28
C GLY A 76 -14.08 13.14 19.64
N ASN A 77 -14.49 12.72 20.84
CA ASN A 77 -15.82 12.99 21.36
C ASN A 77 -15.88 14.41 21.90
N ILE A 78 -15.96 15.39 20.99
CA ILE A 78 -16.12 16.79 21.37
C ILE A 78 -17.58 16.98 21.78
N PRO A 79 -17.89 17.34 23.04
CA PRO A 79 -19.27 17.47 23.49
C PRO A 79 -19.95 18.70 22.90
N GLY A 80 -21.04 18.51 22.15
CA GLY A 80 -21.85 19.59 21.58
C GLY A 80 -22.27 19.33 20.13
N GLU A 81 -23.14 20.18 19.58
CA GLU A 81 -23.45 20.18 18.14
C GLU A 81 -22.38 20.99 17.41
N TYR A 82 -21.71 20.36 16.44
CA TYR A 82 -20.70 21.01 15.61
C TYR A 82 -21.20 21.11 14.17
N LYS A 83 -21.19 22.32 13.64
CA LYS A 83 -21.40 22.56 12.22
C LYS A 83 -20.04 22.56 11.52
N ILE A 84 -19.77 21.53 10.72
CA ILE A 84 -18.59 21.50 9.86
C ILE A 84 -18.95 22.19 8.55
N GLU A 85 -18.38 23.37 8.31
CA GLU A 85 -18.51 24.10 7.06
C GLU A 85 -17.17 24.07 6.32
N LEU A 86 -17.21 23.70 5.04
CA LEU A 86 -16.07 23.82 4.16
C LEU A 86 -16.09 25.21 3.53
N ILE A 87 -14.93 25.86 3.51
CA ILE A 87 -14.75 27.09 2.73
C ILE A 87 -14.59 26.66 1.27
N ASP A 88 -15.23 27.37 0.34
CA ASP A 88 -15.26 27.01 -1.10
C ASP A 88 -13.85 26.85 -1.71
N ASP A 89 -12.86 27.60 -1.22
CA ASP A 89 -11.46 27.55 -1.66
C ASP A 89 -10.53 26.82 -0.68
N ALA A 90 -11.05 25.86 0.10
CA ALA A 90 -10.24 25.09 1.04
C ALA A 90 -9.10 24.35 0.31
N LYS A 91 -7.86 24.80 0.53
CA LYS A 91 -6.66 24.13 0.01
C LYS A 91 -6.34 22.91 0.88
N PRO A 92 -6.15 21.72 0.28
CA PRO A 92 -5.68 20.56 1.01
C PRO A 92 -4.36 20.88 1.71
N TYR A 93 -4.31 20.70 3.02
CA TYR A 93 -3.09 20.86 3.79
C TYR A 93 -2.79 19.57 4.54
N SER A 94 -1.53 19.16 4.51
CA SER A 94 -1.06 18.03 5.31
C SER A 94 -0.81 18.51 6.72
N VAL A 95 -1.66 18.09 7.66
CA VAL A 95 -1.38 18.26 9.10
C VAL A 95 -0.14 17.43 9.41
N ARG A 96 1.02 18.07 9.54
CA ARG A 96 2.24 17.42 10.06
C ARG A 96 2.15 17.30 11.58
N ALA A 97 1.17 16.54 12.07
CA ALA A 97 1.17 16.14 13.46
C ALA A 97 2.22 15.02 13.63
N PRO A 98 3.07 15.08 14.66
CA PRO A 98 3.89 13.93 15.02
C PRO A 98 2.96 12.75 15.28
N ARG A 99 3.24 11.58 14.67
CA ARG A 99 2.65 10.32 15.13
C ARG A 99 3.23 10.03 16.51
N ASN A 100 2.61 10.55 17.57
CA ASN A 100 2.81 9.98 18.89
C ASN A 100 2.07 8.64 18.90
N ILE A 101 2.86 7.58 18.71
CA ILE A 101 2.44 6.22 19.05
C ILE A 101 2.66 6.15 20.56
N SER A 102 1.58 6.10 21.34
CA SER A 102 1.70 5.79 22.77
C SER A 102 2.24 4.37 22.89
N ILE A 103 3.34 4.21 23.63
CA ILE A 103 3.95 2.92 23.99
C ILE A 103 3.24 2.33 25.20
#